data_AF-A0A820KWA0-F1
#
_entry.id   AF-A0A820KWA0-F1
#
_cell.length_a   1.000
_cell.length_b   1.000
_cell.length_c   1.000
_cell.angle_alpha   90.00
_cell.angle_beta   90.00
_cell.angle_gamma   90.00
#
_symmetry.space_group_name_H-M   'P 1'
#
loop_
_entity.id
_entity.type
_entity.pdbx_description
1 polymer ?
#
loop_
_entity_poly.entity_id
_entity_poly.type
_entity_poly.pdbx_seq_one_letter_code
_entity_poly.pdbx_strand_id
1 'polypeptide(L)'
;RPNGTTTTPVPCSYICNDGTCIEKEKRCNFALDCLQGEDEIDCGGCDFEISTCGWQDDSVGYYIWARRNASSILLMPGDMTTNTTKGFVMTVTEGSGSFAGSSRLVSERIASTAASCRVTFGLYRNVDKDGT
;
A
#
# COMPACT_ATOMS: atom_id res chain seq x y z
N ARG A 1 11.73 47.83 11.72
CA ARG A 1 10.63 46.84 11.73
C ARG A 1 11.24 45.48 11.41
N PRO A 2 11.46 44.56 12.37
CA PRO A 2 11.93 43.23 12.02
C PRO A 2 10.77 42.41 11.46
N ASN A 3 11.05 41.66 10.39
CA ASN A 3 10.14 40.79 9.67
C ASN A 3 10.03 39.46 10.47
N GLY A 4 8.99 39.34 11.28
CA GLY A 4 8.72 38.12 12.04
C GLY A 4 8.07 37.07 11.15
N THR A 5 8.85 36.14 10.61
CA THR A 5 8.33 34.84 10.22
C THR A 5 7.95 34.09 11.50
N THR A 6 6.66 34.08 11.81
CA THR A 6 6.07 33.26 12.86
C THR A 6 6.17 31.79 12.45
N THR A 7 7.27 31.13 12.82
CA THR A 7 7.39 29.68 12.68
C THR A 7 6.46 29.04 13.72
N THR A 8 5.26 28.64 13.31
CA THR A 8 4.42 27.75 14.12
C THR A 8 5.25 26.52 14.48
N PRO A 9 5.29 26.10 15.76
CA PRO A 9 6.02 24.91 16.14
C PRO A 9 5.46 23.73 15.36
N VAL A 10 6.38 23.03 14.71
CA VAL A 10 6.10 21.92 13.83
C VAL A 10 5.43 20.80 14.65
N PRO A 11 4.15 20.44 14.38
CA PRO A 11 3.48 19.42 15.16
C PRO A 11 4.07 18.04 14.86
N CYS A 12 4.67 17.46 15.89
CA CYS A 12 5.24 16.12 15.85
C CYS A 12 4.17 15.08 15.49
N SER A 13 4.30 14.44 14.32
CA SER A 13 3.29 13.50 13.79
C SER A 13 3.84 12.08 13.58
N TYR A 14 5.15 11.95 13.34
CA TYR A 14 5.83 10.66 13.23
C TYR A 14 7.19 10.75 13.91
N ILE A 15 7.54 9.70 14.68
CA ILE A 15 8.81 9.61 15.41
C ILE A 15 9.67 8.55 14.73
N CYS A 16 10.82 8.99 14.21
CA CYS A 16 11.86 8.14 13.65
C CYS A 16 12.47 7.22 14.72
N ASN A 17 13.19 6.18 14.30
CA ASN A 17 13.81 5.22 15.22
C ASN A 17 14.90 5.85 16.09
N ASP A 18 15.54 6.93 15.62
CA ASP A 18 16.53 7.71 16.36
C ASP A 18 15.89 8.74 17.33
N GLY A 19 14.55 8.83 17.36
CA GLY A 19 13.80 9.78 18.17
C GLY A 19 13.58 11.15 17.49
N THR A 20 14.09 11.36 16.28
CA THR A 20 13.79 12.54 15.49
C THR A 20 12.29 12.59 15.20
N CYS A 21 11.66 13.76 15.35
CA CYS A 21 10.25 13.91 15.03
C CYS A 21 10.03 14.72 13.75
N ILE A 22 9.16 14.21 12.88
CA ILE A 22 8.82 14.80 11.59
C ILE A 22 7.33 15.09 11.46
N GLU A 23 7.00 15.95 10.49
CA GLU A 23 5.64 16.32 10.10
C GLU A 23 4.94 15.16 9.38
N LYS A 24 3.61 15.21 9.35
CA LYS A 24 2.82 14.22 8.61
C LYS A 24 3.12 14.25 7.11
N GLU A 25 3.39 15.44 6.56
CA GLU A 25 3.72 15.67 5.15
C GLU A 25 5.13 15.17 4.78
N LYS A 26 5.95 14.87 5.79
CA LYS A 26 7.28 14.30 5.61
C LYS A 26 7.31 12.78 5.58
N ARG A 27 6.24 12.11 6.03
CA ARG A 27 6.12 10.67 5.90
C ARG A 27 5.57 10.29 4.53
N CYS A 28 6.18 9.31 3.87
CA CYS A 28 5.82 8.86 2.53
C CYS A 28 5.86 9.98 1.48
N ASN A 29 6.86 10.86 1.54
CA ASN A 29 7.07 11.95 0.59
C ASN A 29 8.19 11.67 -0.43
N PHE A 30 8.80 10.49 -0.37
CA PHE A 30 9.95 10.03 -1.15
C PHE A 30 11.26 10.81 -0.92
N ALA A 31 11.36 11.52 0.19
CA ALA A 31 12.57 12.13 0.71
C ALA A 31 12.97 11.45 2.02
N LEU A 32 14.27 11.37 2.29
CA LEU A 32 14.77 10.80 3.53
C LEU A 32 14.76 11.88 4.62
N ASP A 33 13.68 11.95 5.41
CA ASP A 33 13.55 12.85 6.55
C ASP A 33 13.96 12.17 7.87
N CYS A 34 13.86 10.83 7.99
CA CYS A 34 14.47 10.06 9.07
C CYS A 34 15.86 9.53 8.68
N LEU A 35 16.74 9.30 9.66
CA LEU A 35 18.15 8.96 9.43
C LEU A 35 18.36 7.71 8.55
N GLN A 36 17.50 6.71 8.64
CA GLN A 36 17.59 5.45 7.88
C GLN A 36 16.49 5.33 6.81
N GLY A 37 15.75 6.41 6.54
CA GLY A 37 14.65 6.41 5.58
C GLY A 37 13.43 5.59 6.01
N GLU A 38 13.29 5.31 7.31
CA GLU A 38 12.16 4.54 7.85
C GLU A 38 10.80 5.22 7.67
N ASP A 39 10.79 6.55 7.47
CA ASP A 39 9.64 7.35 7.07
C ASP A 39 9.11 7.02 5.66
N GLU A 40 9.91 6.35 4.84
CA GLU A 40 9.59 5.98 3.46
C GLU A 40 9.32 4.47 3.27
N ILE A 41 9.29 3.71 4.37
CA ILE A 41 8.92 2.29 4.37
C ILE A 41 7.39 2.15 4.34
N ASP A 42 6.90 1.15 3.59
CA ASP A 42 5.47 0.84 3.43
C ASP A 42 4.63 1.94 2.75
N CYS A 43 5.30 2.78 1.94
CA CYS A 43 4.72 3.93 1.23
C CYS A 43 4.19 3.59 -0.17
N GLY A 44 3.44 2.49 -0.29
CA GLY A 44 2.65 2.12 -1.47
C GLY A 44 3.31 1.14 -2.45
N GLY A 45 4.64 1.11 -2.58
CA GLY A 45 5.32 0.09 -3.37
C GLY A 45 5.30 -1.28 -2.68
N CYS A 46 4.80 -2.32 -3.35
CA CYS A 46 4.80 -3.67 -2.78
C CYS A 46 4.79 -4.76 -3.86
N ASP A 47 5.68 -5.74 -3.72
CA ASP A 47 5.68 -6.99 -4.50
C ASP A 47 4.91 -8.12 -3.81
N PHE A 48 4.50 -7.90 -2.56
CA PHE A 48 3.79 -8.82 -1.68
C PHE A 48 4.56 -10.09 -1.29
N GLU A 49 5.85 -10.22 -1.60
CA GLU A 49 6.59 -11.48 -1.42
C GLU A 49 6.94 -11.78 0.05
N ILE A 50 7.14 -10.74 0.86
CA ILE A 50 7.48 -10.88 2.28
C ILE A 50 6.31 -10.47 3.18
N SER A 51 5.66 -9.35 2.89
CA SER A 51 4.56 -8.77 3.67
C SER A 51 3.53 -8.10 2.75
N THR A 52 2.57 -7.38 3.30
CA THR A 52 1.67 -6.50 2.52
C THR A 52 2.25 -5.10 2.31
N CYS A 53 3.46 -4.81 2.78
CA CYS A 53 4.10 -3.49 2.75
C CYS A 53 3.17 -2.35 3.20
N GLY A 54 2.47 -2.57 4.31
CA GLY A 54 1.49 -1.62 4.86
C GLY A 54 0.13 -1.55 4.16
N TRP A 55 -0.06 -2.25 3.02
CA TRP A 55 -1.38 -2.35 2.41
C TRP A 55 -2.36 -3.10 3.31
N GLN A 56 -3.57 -2.56 3.44
CA GLN A 56 -4.61 -3.03 4.34
C GLN A 56 -5.94 -3.17 3.60
N ASP A 57 -6.69 -4.22 3.96
CA ASP A 57 -8.09 -4.36 3.54
C ASP A 57 -8.96 -3.40 4.34
N ASP A 58 -9.71 -2.56 3.63
CA ASP A 58 -10.70 -1.62 4.17
C ASP A 58 -12.09 -1.94 3.58
N SER A 59 -12.36 -3.22 3.38
CA SER A 59 -13.62 -3.71 2.80
C SER A 59 -14.69 -3.80 3.89
N VAL A 60 -15.92 -3.38 3.57
CA VAL A 60 -17.07 -3.45 4.50
C VAL A 60 -18.01 -4.61 4.16
N GLY A 61 -17.95 -5.13 2.93
CA GLY A 61 -18.84 -6.16 2.39
C GLY A 61 -18.34 -7.60 2.58
N TYR A 62 -18.99 -8.52 1.88
CA TYR A 62 -18.62 -9.94 1.88
C TYR A 62 -17.24 -10.20 1.26
N TYR A 63 -16.85 -9.44 0.24
CA TYR A 63 -15.56 -9.62 -0.43
C TYR A 63 -14.46 -8.80 0.24
N ILE A 64 -13.35 -9.45 0.57
CA ILE A 64 -12.17 -8.85 1.22
C ILE A 64 -10.91 -9.12 0.41
N TRP A 65 -9.88 -8.31 0.61
CA TRP A 65 -8.55 -8.57 0.10
C TRP A 65 -7.73 -9.42 1.06
N ALA A 66 -7.10 -10.47 0.53
CA ALA A 66 -6.21 -11.33 1.29
C ALA A 66 -4.93 -11.63 0.50
N ARG A 67 -3.80 -11.60 1.20
CA ARG A 67 -2.50 -12.06 0.69
C ARG A 67 -2.52 -13.58 0.58
N ARG A 68 -2.32 -14.11 -0.62
CA ARG A 68 -2.31 -15.55 -0.88
C ARG A 68 -1.10 -15.96 -1.70
N ASN A 69 -0.67 -17.20 -1.52
CA ASN A 69 0.37 -17.78 -2.35
C ASN A 69 -0.19 -18.00 -3.77
N ALA A 70 0.52 -17.55 -4.80
CA ALA A 70 0.11 -17.70 -6.19
C ALA A 70 -0.15 -19.16 -6.58
N SER A 71 0.59 -20.12 -6.01
CA SER A 71 0.40 -21.57 -6.25
C SER A 71 -0.94 -22.11 -5.74
N SER A 72 -1.57 -21.48 -4.75
CA SER A 72 -2.88 -21.92 -4.23
C SER A 72 -4.06 -21.32 -4.98
N ILE A 73 -3.80 -20.44 -5.96
CA ILE A 73 -4.82 -19.81 -6.80
C ILE A 73 -4.94 -20.62 -8.10
N LEU A 74 -6.03 -21.36 -8.23
CA LEU A 74 -6.34 -22.11 -9.46
C LEU A 74 -6.31 -21.17 -10.67
N LEU A 75 -5.62 -21.60 -11.73
CA LEU A 75 -5.51 -20.95 -13.05
C LEU A 75 -4.65 -19.69 -13.17
N MET A 76 -3.94 -19.24 -12.13
CA MET A 76 -2.98 -18.13 -12.29
C MET A 76 -1.76 -18.58 -13.14
N PRO A 77 -1.48 -17.98 -14.30
CA PRO A 77 -0.35 -18.33 -15.16
C PRO A 77 0.93 -17.70 -14.57
N GLY A 78 1.37 -18.19 -13.41
CA GLY A 78 2.49 -17.61 -12.66
C GLY A 78 2.17 -16.20 -12.13
N ASP A 79 2.86 -15.80 -11.06
CA ASP A 79 2.82 -14.39 -10.67
C ASP A 79 3.48 -13.52 -11.76
N MET A 80 3.01 -12.28 -11.93
CA MET A 80 3.59 -11.36 -12.92
C MET A 80 4.97 -10.82 -12.52
N THR A 81 5.44 -11.14 -11.32
CA THR A 81 6.68 -10.66 -10.70
C THR A 81 7.85 -11.63 -10.86
N THR A 82 7.61 -12.94 -10.83
CA THR A 82 8.68 -13.96 -10.96
C THR A 82 8.50 -14.88 -12.16
N ASN A 83 7.37 -14.82 -12.87
CA ASN A 83 7.00 -15.80 -13.89
C ASN A 83 7.11 -17.23 -13.37
N THR A 84 6.92 -17.39 -12.05
CA THR A 84 6.86 -18.68 -11.39
C THR A 84 5.54 -18.78 -10.65
N THR A 85 5.06 -20.00 -10.42
CA THR A 85 3.90 -20.23 -9.55
C THR A 85 4.23 -20.05 -8.06
N LYS A 86 5.41 -19.51 -7.74
CA LYS A 86 5.94 -19.36 -6.38
C LYS A 86 6.10 -17.87 -6.06
N GLY A 87 5.03 -17.28 -5.54
CA GLY A 87 5.05 -15.91 -5.06
C GLY A 87 3.79 -15.61 -4.26
N PHE A 88 3.61 -14.36 -3.86
CA PHE A 88 2.43 -13.91 -3.13
C PHE A 88 1.76 -12.76 -3.84
N VAL A 89 0.44 -12.77 -3.82
CA VAL A 89 -0.39 -11.76 -4.47
C VAL A 89 -1.55 -11.38 -3.58
N MET A 90 -2.05 -10.17 -3.75
CA MET A 90 -3.32 -9.75 -3.15
C MET A 90 -4.48 -10.25 -4.02
N THR A 91 -5.43 -10.93 -3.40
CA THR A 91 -6.60 -11.51 -4.08
C THR A 91 -7.88 -11.10 -3.38
N VAL A 92 -8.95 -10.95 -4.16
CA VAL A 92 -10.30 -10.83 -3.61
C VAL A 92 -10.81 -12.23 -3.25
N THR A 93 -11.24 -12.41 -2.01
CA THR A 93 -11.81 -13.65 -1.49
C THR A 93 -13.09 -13.36 -0.73
N GLU A 94 -13.86 -14.41 -0.48
CA GLU A 94 -14.96 -14.41 0.48
C GLU A 94 -14.43 -14.15 1.90
N GLY A 95 -15.08 -13.23 2.60
CA GLY A 95 -14.92 -12.91 4.01
C GLY A 95 -16.17 -13.27 4.81
N SER A 96 -16.39 -12.59 5.93
CA SER A 96 -17.53 -12.85 6.84
C SER A 96 -18.69 -11.85 6.70
N GLY A 97 -18.57 -10.82 5.84
CA GLY A 97 -19.60 -9.82 5.63
C GLY A 97 -20.88 -10.41 5.01
N SER A 98 -22.04 -9.81 5.26
CA SER A 98 -23.33 -10.39 4.85
C SER A 98 -23.97 -9.72 3.63
N PHE A 99 -23.31 -8.71 3.05
CA PHE A 99 -23.83 -7.94 1.93
C PHE A 99 -22.79 -7.81 0.82
N ALA A 100 -23.28 -7.79 -0.42
CA ALA A 100 -22.43 -7.51 -1.57
C ALA A 100 -22.01 -6.03 -1.55
N GLY A 101 -20.70 -5.80 -1.51
CA GLY A 101 -20.10 -4.48 -1.51
C GLY A 101 -18.78 -4.50 -2.28
N SER A 102 -18.28 -3.33 -2.67
CA SER A 102 -16.97 -3.22 -3.31
C SER A 102 -15.88 -3.55 -2.30
N SER A 103 -14.94 -4.43 -2.68
CA SER A 103 -13.72 -4.66 -1.90
C SER A 103 -12.73 -3.51 -2.11
N ARG A 104 -12.06 -3.06 -1.04
CA ARG A 104 -11.13 -1.91 -1.06
C ARG A 104 -9.80 -2.28 -0.39
N LEU A 105 -8.70 -2.11 -1.13
CA LEU A 105 -7.35 -2.25 -0.62
C LEU A 105 -6.70 -0.85 -0.58
N VAL A 106 -6.10 -0.48 0.54
CA VAL A 106 -5.52 0.85 0.75
C VAL A 106 -4.06 0.75 1.18
N SER A 107 -3.23 1.61 0.60
CA SER A 107 -1.86 1.81 1.08
C SER A 107 -1.83 2.88 2.17
N GLU A 108 -0.66 3.10 2.75
CA GLU A 108 -0.37 4.33 3.47
C GLU A 108 -0.60 5.55 2.58
N ARG A 109 -0.94 6.70 3.20
CA ARG A 109 -1.08 7.95 2.47
C ARG A 109 0.28 8.39 1.94
N ILE A 110 0.42 8.40 0.62
CA ILE A 110 1.55 9.02 -0.05
C ILE A 110 1.39 10.54 0.05
N ALA A 111 2.35 11.21 0.71
CA ALA A 111 2.40 12.65 0.89
C ALA A 111 2.87 13.35 -0.40
N SER A 112 3.05 14.68 -0.37
CA SER A 112 3.22 15.53 -1.56
C SER A 112 4.26 14.98 -2.54
N THR A 113 3.80 14.38 -3.64
CA THR A 113 4.65 13.85 -4.70
C THR A 113 4.85 14.87 -5.82
N ALA A 114 5.90 14.71 -6.61
CA ALA A 114 6.05 15.47 -7.85
C ALA A 114 4.88 15.16 -8.81
N ALA A 115 4.48 16.15 -9.62
CA ALA A 115 3.41 15.98 -10.61
C ALA A 115 3.69 14.87 -11.64
N SER A 116 4.94 14.44 -11.78
CA SER A 116 5.37 13.33 -12.64
C SER A 116 5.27 11.94 -12.00
N CYS A 117 4.80 11.84 -10.75
CA CYS A 117 4.65 10.57 -10.04
C CYS A 117 3.66 9.66 -10.78
N ARG A 118 4.02 8.39 -10.97
CA ARG A 118 3.21 7.38 -11.67
C ARG A 118 3.04 6.17 -10.78
N VAL A 119 1.80 5.67 -10.71
CA VAL A 119 1.48 4.40 -10.07
C VAL A 119 1.30 3.33 -11.15
N THR A 120 1.98 2.21 -10.98
CA THR A 120 1.90 1.05 -11.88
C THR A 120 1.67 -0.21 -11.06
N PHE A 121 0.75 -1.06 -11.49
CA PHE A 121 0.44 -2.33 -10.82
C PHE A 121 0.14 -3.41 -11.87
N GLY A 122 0.45 -4.66 -11.53
CA GLY A 122 0.00 -5.83 -12.29
C GLY A 122 -1.40 -6.25 -11.85
N LEU A 123 -2.28 -6.55 -12.80
CA LEU A 123 -3.63 -7.07 -12.51
C LEU A 123 -3.82 -8.38 -13.24
N TYR A 124 -4.26 -9.40 -12.50
CA TYR A 124 -4.70 -10.66 -13.06
C TYR A 124 -6.20 -10.85 -12.81
N ARG A 125 -6.95 -11.21 -13.85
CA ARG A 125 -8.36 -11.55 -13.77
C ARG A 125 -8.57 -12.93 -14.38
N ASN A 126 -8.97 -13.90 -13.55
CA ASN A 126 -9.58 -15.11 -14.05
C ASN A 126 -10.95 -14.73 -14.62
N VAL A 127 -11.13 -14.89 -15.92
CA VAL A 127 -12.46 -14.80 -16.54
C VAL A 127 -12.96 -16.22 -16.61
N ASP A 128 -13.87 -16.59 -15.71
CA ASP A 128 -14.63 -17.83 -15.90
C ASP A 128 -15.32 -17.73 -17.26
N LYS A 129 -15.37 -18.84 -18.00
CA LYS A 129 -16.03 -18.91 -19.32
C LYS A 129 -17.56 -18.74 -19.25
N ASP A 130 -18.10 -18.25 -18.15
CA ASP A 130 -19.53 -17.97 -17.99
C ASP A 130 -19.70 -16.48 -17.71
N GLY A 131 -19.63 -15.71 -18.79
CA GLY A 131 -20.13 -14.35 -18.78
C GLY A 131 -21.64 -14.38 -18.57
N THR A 132 -22.07 -14.03 -17.36
CA THR A 132 -23.41 -13.49 -17.10
C THR A 132 -23.30 -12.18 -16.34
#